data_AF-A0A7X4GM49-F1
#
_entry.id   AF-A0A7X4GM49-F1
#
_cell.length_a   1.000
_cell.length_b   1.000
_cell.length_c   1.000
_cell.angle_alpha   90.00
_cell.angle_beta   90.00
_cell.angle_gamma   90.00
#
_symmetry.space_group_name_H-M   'P 1'
#
loop_
_entity.id
_entity.type
_entity.pdbx_description
1 polymer ?
#
loop_
_entity_poly.entity_id
_entity_poly.type
_entity_poly.pdbx_seq_one_letter_code
_entity_poly.pdbx_strand_id
1 'polypeptide(L)' 'MKTLVIPPAAQRDENSIQMISAWSAEQSLHCTLNVGMWDEVGHDEPTAWRILLADVIRHVEDFGWNVT' A
#
# COMPACT_ATOMS: atom_id res chain seq x y z
N MET A 1 3.99 2.93 -20.22
CA MET A 1 3.15 2.57 -19.07
C MET A 1 3.87 1.48 -18.29
N LYS A 2 4.16 1.68 -17.00
CA LYS A 2 4.82 0.66 -16.16
C LYS A 2 3.72 -0.13 -15.46
N THR A 3 3.64 -1.42 -15.74
CA THR A 3 2.70 -2.31 -15.04
C THR A 3 3.19 -2.50 -13.60
N LEU A 4 2.35 -2.17 -12.62
CA LEU A 4 2.56 -2.59 -11.24
C LEU A 4 2.14 -4.05 -11.15
N VAL A 5 3.09 -4.93 -10.84
CA VAL A 5 2.83 -6.34 -10.61
C VAL A 5 2.66 -6.58 -9.11
N ILE A 6 1.85 -7.58 -8.76
CA ILE A 6 1.75 -8.04 -7.37
C ILE A 6 3.17 -8.42 -6.90
N PRO A 7 3.64 -7.97 -5.72
CA PRO A 7 4.97 -8.31 -5.25
C PRO A 7 5.19 -9.83 -5.19
N PRO A 8 6.37 -10.36 -5.55
CA PRO A 8 6.62 -11.80 -5.50
C PRO A 8 6.37 -12.44 -4.13
N ALA A 9 6.54 -11.68 -3.03
CA ALA A 9 6.19 -12.16 -1.69
C ALA A 9 4.68 -12.39 -1.54
N ALA A 10 3.86 -11.44 -1.98
CA ALA A 10 2.40 -11.59 -1.97
C ALA A 10 1.93 -12.69 -2.94
N GLN A 11 2.60 -12.90 -4.07
CA GLN A 11 2.26 -14.01 -4.97
C GLN A 11 2.49 -15.41 -4.36
N ARG A 12 3.45 -15.54 -3.43
CA ARG A 12 3.82 -16.83 -2.83
C ARG A 12 3.11 -17.11 -1.50
N ASP A 13 2.55 -16.09 -0.88
CA ASP A 13 1.88 -16.20 0.41
C ASP A 13 0.36 -16.30 0.19
N GLU A 14 -0.19 -17.48 0.45
CA GLU A 14 -1.63 -17.77 0.33
C GLU A 14 -2.49 -16.93 1.30
N ASN A 15 -1.89 -16.40 2.38
CA ASN A 15 -2.56 -15.52 3.32
C ASN A 15 -2.31 -14.03 3.03
N SER A 16 -1.68 -13.72 1.89
CA SER A 16 -1.42 -12.32 1.53
C SER A 16 -2.73 -11.56 1.30
N ILE A 17 -2.78 -10.34 1.83
CA ILE A 17 -3.95 -9.46 1.73
C ILE A 17 -3.52 -8.14 1.12
N GLN A 18 -4.25 -7.69 0.10
CA GLN A 18 -4.07 -6.35 -0.45
C GLN A 18 -4.69 -5.32 0.50
N MET A 19 -3.86 -4.45 1.07
CA MET A 19 -4.32 -3.42 2.01
C MET A 19 -4.74 -2.13 1.31
N ILE A 20 -3.97 -1.68 0.32
CA ILE A 20 -4.20 -0.44 -0.41
C ILE A 20 -3.94 -0.66 -1.90
N SER A 21 -4.73 0.02 -2.73
CA SER A 21 -4.42 0.23 -4.14
C SER A 21 -4.87 1.61 -4.59
N ALA A 22 -4.11 2.21 -5.50
CA ALA A 22 -4.32 3.57 -5.99
C ALA A 22 -4.16 3.64 -7.50
N TRP A 23 -4.97 4.48 -8.14
CA TRP A 23 -5.00 4.68 -9.59
C TRP A 23 -5.22 6.15 -9.91
N SER A 24 -4.51 6.65 -10.93
CA SER A 24 -4.89 7.89 -11.60
C SER A 24 -5.85 7.54 -12.74
N ALA A 25 -7.11 7.88 -12.57
CA ALA A 25 -8.17 7.62 -13.54
C ALA A 25 -9.11 8.83 -13.59
N GLU A 26 -9.71 9.10 -14.74
CA GLU A 26 -10.72 10.18 -14.90
C GLU A 26 -10.25 11.55 -14.37
N GLN A 27 -8.98 11.91 -14.59
CA GLN A 27 -8.38 13.15 -14.10
C GLN A 27 -8.36 13.30 -12.56
N SER A 28 -8.55 12.20 -11.83
CA SER A 28 -8.57 12.17 -10.37
C SER A 28 -7.76 11.00 -9.80
N LEU A 29 -7.61 10.99 -8.48
CA LEU A 29 -7.00 9.89 -7.74
C LEU A 29 -8.11 9.00 -7.17
N HIS A 30 -8.08 7.73 -7.55
CA HIS A 30 -8.96 6.70 -7.01
C HIS A 30 -8.15 5.77 -6.12
N CYS A 31 -8.69 5.40 -4.96
CA CYS A 31 -8.06 4.43 -4.08
C CYS A 31 -9.09 3.48 -3.48
N THR A 32 -8.63 2.28 -3.16
CA THR A 32 -9.36 1.30 -2.35
C THR A 32 -8.51 0.96 -1.13
N LEU A 33 -9.17 0.84 0.02
CA LEU A 33 -8.55 0.56 1.31
C LEU A 33 -9.32 -0.60 1.95
N ASN A 34 -8.60 -1.62 2.42
CA ASN A 34 -9.19 -2.74 3.14
C ASN A 34 -9.31 -2.40 4.64
N VAL A 35 -10.24 -1.49 4.97
CA VAL A 35 -10.46 -0.99 6.33
C VAL A 35 -11.17 -2.05 7.18
N GLY A 36 -10.67 -2.29 8.39
CA GLY A 36 -11.19 -3.27 9.35
C GLY A 36 -10.37 -4.57 9.39
N MET A 37 -9.53 -4.81 8.37
CA MET A 37 -8.71 -6.01 8.27
C MET A 37 -7.72 -6.16 9.44
N TRP A 38 -7.19 -5.05 9.99
CA TRP A 38 -6.25 -5.11 11.11
C TRP A 38 -6.94 -5.40 12.43
N ASP A 39 -8.11 -4.82 12.65
CA ASP A 39 -8.93 -5.14 13.82
C ASP A 39 -9.34 -6.63 13.82
N GLU A 40 -9.73 -7.18 12.68
CA GLU A 40 -10.10 -8.59 12.52
C GLU A 40 -8.97 -9.57 12.91
N VAL A 41 -7.71 -9.19 12.72
CA VAL A 41 -6.54 -9.99 13.10
C VAL A 41 -5.94 -9.58 14.45
N GLY A 42 -6.63 -8.73 15.22
CA GLY A 42 -6.26 -8.36 16.59
C GLY A 42 -5.18 -7.27 16.68
N HIS A 43 -5.02 -6.45 15.65
CA HIS A 43 -4.12 -5.30 15.64
C HIS A 43 -4.89 -3.98 15.84
N ASP A 44 -4.22 -2.98 16.42
CA ASP A 44 -4.76 -1.62 16.51
C ASP A 44 -4.81 -0.98 15.12
N GLU A 45 -6.00 -0.95 14.53
CA GLU A 45 -6.27 -0.49 13.16
C GLU A 45 -5.70 0.91 12.88
N PRO A 46 -5.92 1.95 13.72
CA PRO A 46 -5.36 3.28 13.47
C PRO A 46 -3.83 3.30 13.49
N THR A 47 -3.18 2.60 14.43
CA THR A 47 -1.72 2.53 14.49
C THR A 47 -1.14 1.78 13.29
N ALA A 48 -1.76 0.68 12.89
CA ALA A 48 -1.31 -0.11 11.74
C ALA A 48 -1.40 0.70 10.43
N TRP A 49 -2.49 1.45 10.22
CA TRP A 49 -2.58 2.38 9.09
C TRP A 49 -1.55 3.50 9.16
N ARG A 50 -1.28 4.06 10.35
CA ARG A 50 -0.25 5.08 10.53
C ARG A 50 1.13 4.58 10.10
N ILE A 51 1.48 3.35 10.49
CA ILE A 51 2.75 2.72 10.11
C ILE A 51 2.81 2.53 8.60
N LEU A 52 1.78 1.93 8.00
CA LEU A 52 1.71 1.67 6.56
C LEU A 52 1.86 2.96 5.74
N LEU A 53 1.10 4.00 6.09
CA LEU A 53 1.14 5.27 5.35
C LEU A 53 2.47 6.00 5.54
N ALA A 54 3.07 5.96 6.73
CA ALA A 54 4.39 6.54 6.96
C ALA A 54 5.46 5.84 6.11
N ASP A 55 5.38 4.51 5.96
CA ASP A 55 6.31 3.75 5.11
C ASP A 55 6.10 4.04 3.62
N VAL A 56 4.84 4.23 3.17
CA VAL A 56 4.56 4.70 1.81
C VAL A 56 5.22 6.05 1.53
N ILE A 57 5.11 7.01 2.45
CA ILE A 57 5.74 8.33 2.30
C ILE A 57 7.26 8.19 2.21
N ARG A 58 7.89 7.45 3.12
CA ARG A 58 9.35 7.20 3.10
C ARG A 58 9.79 6.57 1.79
N HIS A 59 9.03 5.61 1.27
CA HIS A 59 9.37 4.95 0.02
C HIS A 59 9.35 5.92 -1.19
N VAL A 60 8.42 6.89 -1.19
CA VAL A 60 8.38 7.94 -2.21
C VAL A 60 9.54 8.91 -2.05
N GLU A 61 9.92 9.25 -0.82
CA GLU A 61 11.09 10.11 -0.53
C GLU A 61 12.39 9.45 -1.01
N ASP A 62 12.60 8.17 -0.69
CA ASP A 62 13.78 7.41 -1.12
C ASP A 62 13.88 7.29 -2.65
N PHE A 63 12.74 7.25 -3.34
CA PHE A 63 12.70 7.31 -4.79
C PHE A 63 13.11 8.70 -5.32
N GLY A 64 12.76 9.77 -4.60
CA GLY A 64 13.07 11.16 -4.96
C GLY A 64 14.53 11.56 -4.86
N TRP A 65 15.37 10.83 -4.12
CA TRP A 65 16.81 11.12 -3.96
C TRP A 65 17.73 10.41 -4.98
N ASN A 66 17.20 9.49 -5.80
CA ASN A 66 17.98 8.74 -6.80
C ASN A 66 17.93 9.36 -8.20
N VAL A 67 17.54 10.64 -8.32
CA VAL A 67 17.39 11.35 -9.61
C VAL A 67 18.12 12.71 -9.64
N THR A 68 19.15 12.90 -8.82
CA THR A 68 20.10 14.04 -8.90
C THR A 68 21.48 13.60 -9.35
#